data_AF-A0A5S5CDX4-F1
#
_entry.id   AF-A0A5S5CDX4-F1
#
_cell.length_a   1.000
_cell.length_b   1.000
_cell.length_c   1.000
_cell.angle_alpha   90.00
_cell.angle_beta   90.00
_cell.angle_gamma   90.00
#
_symmetry.space_group_name_H-M   'P 1'
#
loop_
_entity.id
_entity.type
_entity.pdbx_description
1 polymer ?
#
loop_
_entity_poly.entity_id
_entity_poly.type
_entity_poly.pdbx_seq_one_letter_code
_entity_poly.pdbx_strand_id
1 'polypeptide(L)'
;MLKLFEYNWQVRNEWLELCETVSMEELMKKRTGGLGYILPTLYHFVAVEYGWICGGIQQKAIRIPSFEDVMGVRQIRDFSASCHAELAPFVREWHEGLEDLVMIDITDEGVEEAHKYGEVMRHVIAHEIHHIGQLSVWSREIGLKPVSANLIGRGLFPI
;
A
#
# COMPACT_ATOMS: atom_id res chain seq x y z
N MET A 1 -3.97 4.45 15.16
CA MET A 1 -3.40 3.97 13.87
C MET A 1 -4.46 3.72 12.82
N LEU A 2 -5.59 3.06 13.15
CA LEU A 2 -6.68 2.73 12.22
C LEU A 2 -7.04 3.86 11.23
N LYS A 3 -7.18 5.11 11.70
CA LYS A 3 -7.53 6.25 10.85
C LYS A 3 -6.54 6.54 9.71
N LEU A 4 -5.26 6.22 9.90
CA LEU A 4 -4.25 6.38 8.84
C LEU A 4 -4.29 5.24 7.82
N PHE A 5 -4.67 4.02 8.23
CA PHE A 5 -4.98 2.93 7.31
C PHE A 5 -6.23 3.25 6.48
N GLU A 6 -7.31 3.70 7.12
CA GLU A 6 -8.53 4.10 6.42
C GLU A 6 -8.27 5.24 5.43
N TYR A 7 -7.44 6.22 5.82
CA TYR A 7 -6.93 7.25 4.91
C TYR A 7 -6.19 6.66 3.72
N ASN A 8 -5.18 5.82 3.96
CA ASN A 8 -4.38 5.20 2.91
C ASN A 8 -5.26 4.41 1.94
N TRP A 9 -6.20 3.61 2.43
CA TRP A 9 -7.12 2.84 1.58
C TRP A 9 -8.03 3.74 0.72
N GLN A 10 -8.54 4.85 1.27
CA GLN A 10 -9.30 5.82 0.48
C GLN A 10 -8.44 6.44 -0.63
N VAL A 11 -7.24 6.93 -0.28
CA VAL A 11 -6.33 7.58 -1.23
C VAL A 11 -5.87 6.59 -2.31
N ARG A 12 -5.55 5.35 -1.94
CA ARG A 12 -5.21 4.28 -2.87
C ARG A 12 -6.30 4.04 -3.89
N ASN A 13 -7.55 3.92 -3.44
CA ASN A 13 -8.69 3.68 -4.33
C ASN A 13 -8.88 4.82 -5.33
N GLU A 14 -8.77 6.07 -4.87
CA GLU A 14 -8.82 7.25 -5.73
C GLU A 14 -7.67 7.27 -6.76
N TRP A 15 -6.45 6.84 -6.39
CA TRP A 15 -5.33 6.71 -7.32
C TRP A 15 -5.53 5.60 -8.35
N LEU A 16 -6.02 4.43 -7.91
CA LEU A 16 -6.37 3.34 -8.82
C LEU A 16 -7.48 3.74 -9.79
N GLU A 17 -8.44 4.56 -9.37
CA GLU A 17 -9.47 5.14 -10.24
C GLU A 17 -8.87 6.12 -11.25
N LEU A 18 -8.06 7.08 -10.80
CA LEU A 18 -7.38 8.03 -11.68
C LEU A 18 -6.48 7.33 -12.70
N CYS A 19 -5.76 6.29 -12.30
CA CYS A 19 -4.83 5.58 -13.17
C CYS A 19 -5.53 4.73 -14.26
N GLU A 20 -6.82 4.41 -14.14
CA GLU A 20 -7.56 3.75 -15.23
C GLU A 20 -7.73 4.65 -16.45
N THR A 21 -7.62 5.97 -16.31
CA THR A 21 -7.69 6.90 -17.43
C THR A 21 -6.34 7.11 -18.12
N VAL A 22 -5.27 6.46 -17.65
CA VAL A 22 -3.90 6.64 -18.13
C VAL A 22 -3.51 5.50 -19.07
N SER A 23 -2.82 5.83 -20.16
CA SER A 23 -2.35 4.81 -21.10
C SER A 23 -1.31 3.90 -20.45
N MET A 24 -1.27 2.64 -20.88
CA MET A 24 -0.27 1.69 -20.40
C MET A 24 1.18 2.17 -20.67
N GLU A 25 1.40 2.90 -21.76
CA GLU A 25 2.68 3.53 -22.07
C GLU A 25 3.11 4.51 -20.97
N GLU A 26 2.24 5.44 -20.55
CA GLU A 26 2.59 6.41 -19.50
C GLU A 26 2.68 5.78 -18.10
N LEU A 27 1.89 4.73 -17.85
CA LEU A 27 1.92 3.93 -16.63
C LEU A 27 3.25 3.16 -16.45
N MET A 28 3.82 2.69 -17.56
CA MET A 28 5.08 1.94 -17.61
C MET A 28 6.28 2.77 -18.07
N LYS A 29 6.11 4.08 -18.23
CA LYS A 29 7.21 4.99 -18.58
C LYS A 29 8.14 5.17 -17.40
N LYS A 30 9.44 5.02 -17.64
CA LYS A 30 10.47 5.24 -16.62
C LYS A 30 10.53 6.72 -16.21
N ARG A 31 10.59 6.96 -14.90
CA ARG A 31 10.63 8.27 -14.25
C ARG A 31 11.72 8.29 -13.17
N THR A 32 12.08 9.48 -12.71
CA THR A 32 13.01 9.66 -11.61
C THR A 32 12.29 9.54 -10.26
N GLY A 33 12.90 8.81 -9.33
CA GLY A 33 12.42 8.63 -7.95
C GLY A 33 11.77 7.27 -7.71
N GLY A 34 11.81 6.80 -6.46
CA GLY A 34 11.18 5.54 -6.05
C GLY A 34 11.53 4.35 -6.96
N LEU A 35 10.51 3.53 -7.27
CA LEU A 35 10.65 2.43 -8.22
C LEU A 35 10.76 2.90 -9.68
N GLY A 36 10.47 4.17 -9.96
CA GLY A 36 10.61 4.79 -11.28
C GLY A 36 9.46 4.54 -12.25
N TYR A 37 8.33 3.97 -11.80
CA TYR A 37 7.18 3.66 -12.66
C TYR A 37 5.86 3.78 -11.88
N ILE A 38 4.80 4.27 -12.51
CA ILE A 38 3.49 4.47 -11.83
C ILE A 38 2.85 3.12 -11.49
N LEU A 39 2.71 2.22 -12.47
CA LEU A 39 1.97 0.97 -12.29
C LEU A 39 2.67 -0.02 -11.32
N PRO A 40 3.99 -0.27 -11.44
CA PRO A 40 4.74 -1.00 -10.42
C PRO A 40 4.64 -0.38 -9.03
N THR A 41 4.60 0.95 -8.90
CA THR A 41 4.43 1.61 -7.60
C THR A 41 3.05 1.32 -7.00
N LEU A 42 1.98 1.34 -7.81
CA LEU A 42 0.63 0.98 -7.37
C LEU A 42 0.56 -0.47 -6.86
N TYR A 43 1.20 -1.39 -7.55
CA TYR A 43 1.30 -2.79 -7.12
C TYR A 43 2.12 -2.91 -5.82
N HIS A 44 3.27 -2.23 -5.76
CA HIS A 44 4.27 -2.38 -4.70
C HIS A 44 3.70 -2.12 -3.31
N PHE A 45 3.05 -0.98 -3.07
CA PHE A 45 2.55 -0.69 -1.73
C PHE A 45 1.40 -1.62 -1.30
N VAL A 46 0.64 -2.20 -2.24
CA VAL A 46 -0.39 -3.20 -1.93
C VAL A 46 0.27 -4.52 -1.50
N ALA A 47 1.25 -4.97 -2.29
CA ALA A 47 2.01 -6.19 -2.00
C ALA A 47 2.76 -6.09 -0.66
N VAL A 48 3.40 -4.96 -0.39
CA VAL A 48 4.12 -4.70 0.86
C VAL A 48 3.17 -4.68 2.06
N GLU A 49 2.04 -3.96 2.01
CA GLU A 49 1.06 -3.96 3.11
C GLU A 49 0.57 -5.37 3.43
N TYR A 50 0.17 -6.12 2.40
CA TYR A 50 -0.36 -7.47 2.56
C TYR A 50 0.70 -8.46 3.06
N GLY A 51 1.93 -8.36 2.54
CA GLY A 51 3.09 -9.15 2.97
C GLY A 51 3.38 -8.97 4.46
N TRP A 52 3.56 -7.72 4.89
CA TRP A 52 3.84 -7.40 6.29
C TRP A 52 2.72 -7.82 7.24
N ILE A 53 1.46 -7.55 6.88
CA ILE A 53 0.34 -7.74 7.81
C ILE A 53 -0.14 -9.20 7.82
N CYS A 54 -0.41 -9.79 6.66
CA CYS A 54 -0.95 -11.15 6.60
C CYS A 54 0.15 -12.21 6.67
N GLY A 55 1.23 -12.03 5.90
CA GLY A 55 2.34 -12.98 5.86
C GLY A 55 3.23 -12.88 7.10
N GLY A 56 3.58 -11.66 7.49
CA GLY A 56 4.47 -11.40 8.62
C GLY A 56 3.77 -11.46 9.98
N ILE A 57 2.96 -10.45 10.30
CA ILE A 57 2.31 -10.32 11.62
C ILE A 57 1.37 -11.51 11.90
N GLN A 58 0.47 -11.82 10.97
CA GLN A 58 -0.50 -12.91 11.17
C GLN A 58 0.04 -14.31 10.82
N GLN A 59 1.26 -14.41 10.28
CA GLN A 59 1.90 -15.67 9.89
C GLN A 59 1.06 -16.56 8.99
N LYS A 60 0.22 -15.96 8.14
CA LYS A 60 -0.61 -16.71 7.20
C LYS A 60 0.21 -17.12 5.99
N ALA A 61 -0.05 -18.32 5.50
CA ALA A 61 0.43 -18.74 4.19
C ALA A 61 -0.27 -17.92 3.10
N ILE A 62 0.36 -16.85 2.67
CA ILE A 62 -0.15 -15.96 1.62
C ILE A 62 0.54 -16.25 0.29
N ARG A 63 -0.17 -15.92 -0.81
CA ARG A 63 0.42 -15.83 -2.14
C ARG A 63 0.29 -14.40 -2.63
N ILE A 64 1.43 -13.74 -2.85
CA ILE A 64 1.49 -12.48 -3.57
C ILE A 64 1.74 -12.84 -5.04
N PRO A 65 0.84 -12.51 -5.98
CA PRO A 65 1.08 -12.74 -7.40
C PRO A 65 2.28 -11.91 -7.86
N SER A 66 3.06 -12.37 -8.84
CA SER A 66 4.12 -11.52 -9.38
C SER A 66 3.53 -10.28 -10.06
N PHE A 67 4.33 -9.23 -10.26
CA PHE A 67 3.85 -8.05 -10.97
C PHE A 67 3.40 -8.41 -12.39
N GLU A 68 4.10 -9.33 -13.06
CA GLU A 68 3.77 -9.82 -14.39
C GLU A 68 2.39 -10.49 -14.44
N ASP A 69 1.99 -11.19 -13.37
CA ASP A 69 0.68 -11.84 -13.26
C ASP A 69 -0.47 -10.82 -13.14
N VAL A 70 -0.20 -9.62 -12.62
CA VAL A 70 -1.19 -8.55 -12.38
C VAL A 70 -0.86 -7.23 -13.07
N MET A 71 -0.22 -7.30 -14.24
CA MET A 71 0.26 -6.13 -14.99
C MET A 71 -0.88 -5.33 -15.65
N GLY A 72 -1.67 -4.63 -14.84
CA GLY A 72 -2.74 -3.71 -15.26
C GLY A 72 -3.47 -3.10 -14.07
N VAL A 73 -3.99 -1.88 -14.24
CA VAL A 73 -4.62 -1.12 -13.13
C VAL A 73 -5.81 -1.88 -12.54
N ARG A 74 -6.63 -2.49 -13.39
CA ARG A 74 -7.78 -3.28 -12.95
C ARG A 74 -7.35 -4.53 -12.17
N GLN A 75 -6.34 -5.24 -12.64
CA GLN A 75 -5.80 -6.42 -11.95
C GLN A 75 -5.20 -6.05 -10.59
N ILE A 76 -4.48 -4.93 -10.49
CA ILE A 76 -3.96 -4.42 -9.22
C ILE A 76 -5.11 -4.00 -8.29
N ARG A 77 -6.18 -3.41 -8.82
CA ARG A 77 -7.38 -3.08 -8.04
C ARG A 77 -8.03 -4.35 -7.47
N ASP A 78 -8.21 -5.38 -8.29
CA ASP A 78 -8.78 -6.66 -7.87
C ASP A 78 -7.88 -7.36 -6.82
N PHE A 79 -6.57 -7.30 -7.00
CA PHE A 79 -5.58 -7.74 -6.02
C PHE A 79 -5.69 -6.95 -4.71
N SER A 80 -5.71 -5.62 -4.75
CA SER A 80 -5.87 -4.76 -3.57
C SER A 80 -7.19 -5.01 -2.84
N ALA A 81 -8.28 -5.24 -3.56
CA ALA A 81 -9.57 -5.56 -2.95
C ALA A 81 -9.54 -6.90 -2.22
N SER A 82 -8.90 -7.90 -2.83
CA SER A 82 -8.72 -9.24 -2.23
C SER A 82 -7.86 -9.17 -0.97
N CYS A 83 -6.72 -8.46 -1.02
CA CYS A 83 -5.87 -8.22 0.14
C CYS A 83 -6.62 -7.46 1.24
N HIS A 84 -7.35 -6.39 0.89
CA HIS A 84 -8.11 -5.59 1.85
C HIS A 84 -9.14 -6.42 2.60
N ALA A 85 -9.88 -7.30 1.90
CA ALA A 85 -10.88 -8.16 2.52
C ALA A 85 -10.28 -9.04 3.64
N GLU A 86 -9.02 -9.46 3.49
CA GLU A 86 -8.34 -10.31 4.45
C GLU A 86 -7.66 -9.53 5.58
N LEU A 87 -6.96 -8.44 5.27
CA LEU A 87 -6.16 -7.71 6.27
C LEU A 87 -6.99 -6.74 7.11
N ALA A 88 -8.08 -6.20 6.55
CA ALA A 88 -8.82 -5.12 7.20
C ALA A 88 -9.49 -5.51 8.53
N PRO A 89 -10.00 -6.75 8.75
CA PRO A 89 -10.45 -7.19 10.08
C PRO A 89 -9.34 -7.06 11.14
N PHE A 90 -8.13 -7.56 10.86
CA PHE A 90 -7.00 -7.46 11.78
C PHE A 90 -6.64 -6.01 12.11
N VAL A 91 -6.59 -5.13 11.10
CA VAL A 91 -6.29 -3.71 11.31
C VAL A 91 -7.37 -3.00 12.14
N ARG A 92 -8.64 -3.37 11.97
CA ARG A 92 -9.78 -2.80 12.73
C ARG A 92 -9.83 -3.29 14.18
N GLU A 93 -9.38 -4.51 14.44
CA GLU A 93 -9.30 -5.11 15.77
C GLU A 93 -8.02 -4.75 16.53
N TRP A 94 -7.13 -3.96 15.92
CA TRP A 94 -5.88 -3.54 16.54
C TRP A 94 -6.09 -2.85 17.89
N HIS A 95 -5.34 -3.29 18.90
CA HIS A 95 -5.34 -2.72 20.25
C HIS A 95 -3.92 -2.61 20.82
N GLU A 96 -3.75 -1.82 21.88
CA GLU A 96 -2.43 -1.50 22.47
C GLU A 96 -1.64 -2.74 22.92
N GLY A 97 -2.33 -3.80 23.35
CA GLY A 97 -1.72 -5.07 23.73
C GLY A 97 -0.99 -5.81 22.59
N LEU A 98 -1.16 -5.40 21.33
CA LEU A 98 -0.42 -5.94 20.19
C LEU A 98 0.89 -5.19 19.90
N GLU A 99 1.07 -3.98 20.44
CA GLU A 99 2.18 -3.08 20.06
C GLU A 99 3.57 -3.70 20.27
N ASP A 100 3.76 -4.42 21.38
CA ASP A 100 5.04 -4.99 21.79
C ASP A 100 5.22 -6.48 21.41
N LEU A 101 4.23 -7.08 20.74
CA LEU A 101 4.40 -8.42 20.17
C LEU A 101 5.47 -8.39 19.07
N VAL A 102 6.22 -9.48 18.94
CA VAL A 102 7.34 -9.59 18.02
C VAL A 102 6.99 -10.50 16.85
N MET A 103 7.25 -10.04 15.65
CA MET A 103 7.34 -10.88 14.44
C MET A 103 8.81 -11.10 14.09
N ILE A 104 9.08 -12.27 13.51
CA ILE A 104 10.37 -12.56 12.89
C ILE A 104 10.17 -12.45 11.39
N ASP A 105 10.81 -11.46 10.78
CA ASP A 105 10.96 -11.37 9.34
C ASP A 105 12.15 -12.22 8.90
N ILE A 106 12.06 -12.81 7.71
CA ILE A 106 13.15 -13.55 7.09
C ILE A 106 13.51 -12.79 5.82
N THR A 107 14.65 -12.11 5.83
CA THR A 107 15.07 -11.29 4.69
C THR A 107 15.33 -12.14 3.45
N ASP A 108 15.49 -11.51 2.29
CA ASP A 108 15.84 -12.19 1.03
C ASP A 108 17.17 -12.96 1.14
N GLU A 109 18.06 -12.55 2.05
CA GLU A 109 19.32 -13.24 2.38
C GLU A 109 19.16 -14.39 3.40
N GLY A 110 17.93 -14.64 3.87
CA GLY A 110 17.61 -15.66 4.86
C GLY A 110 17.96 -15.28 6.30
N VAL A 111 18.17 -13.98 6.57
CA VAL A 111 18.47 -13.49 7.91
C VAL A 111 17.18 -13.30 8.70
N GLU A 112 17.15 -13.79 9.94
CA GLU A 112 16.04 -13.54 10.85
C GLU A 112 16.18 -12.17 11.52
N GLU A 113 15.19 -11.30 11.32
CA GLU A 113 15.11 -9.98 11.95
C GLU A 113 13.84 -9.84 12.79
N ALA A 114 14.00 -9.34 14.01
CA ALA A 114 12.89 -9.18 14.95
C ALA A 114 12.32 -7.76 14.88
N HIS A 115 11.02 -7.65 14.63
CA HIS A 115 10.30 -6.37 14.62
C HIS A 115 9.10 -6.40 15.57
N LYS A 116 8.84 -5.27 16.22
CA LYS A 116 7.59 -5.10 16.97
C LYS A 116 6.43 -4.93 15.99
N TYR A 117 5.28 -5.54 16.27
CA TYR A 117 4.10 -5.37 15.41
C TYR A 117 3.72 -3.88 15.28
N GLY A 118 3.82 -3.11 16.37
CA GLY A 118 3.58 -1.68 16.34
C GLY A 118 4.51 -0.91 15.42
N GLU A 119 5.78 -1.32 15.32
CA GLU A 119 6.76 -0.75 14.39
C GLU A 119 6.35 -1.04 12.94
N VAL A 120 6.02 -2.30 12.64
CA VAL A 120 5.59 -2.73 11.30
C VAL A 120 4.32 -2.01 10.86
N MET A 121 3.32 -1.88 11.74
CA MET A 121 2.08 -1.15 11.41
C MET A 121 2.35 0.30 11.02
N ARG A 122 3.28 0.98 11.71
CA ARG A 122 3.68 2.36 11.38
C ARG A 122 4.54 2.44 10.12
N HIS A 123 5.41 1.45 9.90
CA HIS A 123 6.20 1.31 8.68
C HIS A 123 5.27 1.24 7.46
N VAL A 124 4.28 0.34 7.47
CA VAL A 124 3.34 0.16 6.35
C VAL A 124 2.55 1.45 6.07
N ILE A 125 2.06 2.14 7.11
CA ILE A 125 1.39 3.44 6.96
C ILE A 125 2.31 4.46 6.26
N ALA A 126 3.53 4.63 6.77
CA ALA A 126 4.48 5.62 6.25
C ALA A 126 4.94 5.28 4.82
N HIS A 127 5.15 3.99 4.55
CA HIS A 127 5.59 3.46 3.27
C HIS A 127 4.62 3.80 2.14
N GLU A 128 3.31 3.58 2.34
CA GLU A 128 2.33 3.94 1.32
C GLU A 128 2.20 5.45 1.13
N ILE A 129 2.16 6.24 2.22
CA ILE A 129 2.13 7.71 2.14
C ILE A 129 3.33 8.24 1.34
N HIS A 130 4.51 7.67 1.58
CA HIS A 130 5.73 8.01 0.85
C HIS A 130 5.60 7.75 -0.66
N HIS A 131 5.12 6.56 -1.06
CA HIS A 131 4.96 6.21 -2.48
C HIS A 131 3.82 6.98 -3.16
N ILE A 132 2.72 7.26 -2.47
CA ILE A 132 1.67 8.16 -2.95
C ILE A 132 2.22 9.58 -3.21
N GLY A 133 3.14 10.05 -2.36
CA GLY A 133 3.85 11.31 -2.58
C GLY A 133 4.60 11.33 -3.92
N GLN A 134 5.25 10.23 -4.29
CA GLN A 134 5.93 10.10 -5.59
C GLN A 134 4.93 10.14 -6.77
N LEU A 135 3.81 9.41 -6.66
CA LEU A 135 2.74 9.45 -7.67
C LEU A 135 2.20 10.87 -7.89
N SER A 136 2.11 11.66 -6.82
CA SER A 136 1.64 13.04 -6.92
C SER A 136 2.49 13.89 -7.86
N VAL A 137 3.82 13.71 -7.84
CA VAL A 137 4.77 14.41 -8.73
C VAL A 137 4.62 13.90 -10.17
N TRP A 138 4.67 12.58 -10.37
CA TRP A 138 4.59 11.99 -11.72
C TRP A 138 3.25 12.26 -12.41
N SER A 139 2.15 12.34 -11.67
CA SER A 139 0.85 12.72 -12.23
C SER A 139 0.88 14.11 -12.87
N ARG A 140 1.65 15.05 -12.29
CA ARG A 140 1.81 16.40 -12.85
C ARG A 140 2.62 16.40 -14.14
N GLU A 141 3.63 15.53 -14.23
CA GLU A 141 4.46 15.39 -15.44
C GLU A 141 3.64 14.95 -16.66
N ILE A 142 2.54 14.23 -16.43
CA ILE A 142 1.60 13.79 -17.48
C ILE A 142 0.36 14.66 -17.59
N GLY A 143 0.38 15.85 -16.98
CA GLY A 143 -0.71 16.84 -17.09
C GLY A 143 -1.95 16.52 -16.26
N LEU A 144 -1.90 15.55 -15.35
CA LEU A 144 -3.02 15.21 -14.47
C LEU A 144 -2.99 16.02 -13.17
N LYS A 145 -4.17 16.23 -12.60
CA LYS A 145 -4.30 16.72 -11.23
C LYS A 145 -4.13 15.53 -10.27
N PRO A 146 -3.22 15.59 -9.29
CA PRO A 146 -3.05 14.54 -8.32
C PRO A 146 -4.29 14.42 -7.44
N VAL A 147 -4.53 13.19 -6.98
CA VAL A 147 -5.45 12.91 -5.88
C VAL A 147 -5.05 13.72 -4.65
N SER A 148 -6.03 14.22 -3.90
CA SER A 148 -5.77 15.01 -2.69
C SER A 148 -5.04 14.18 -1.63
N ALA A 149 -3.92 14.67 -1.10
CA ALA A 149 -3.23 14.05 0.03
C ALA A 149 -3.73 14.55 1.40
N ASN A 150 -4.80 15.35 1.43
CA ASN A 150 -5.32 15.86 2.70
C ASN A 150 -5.96 14.73 3.49
N LEU A 151 -5.52 14.55 4.74
CA LEU A 151 -6.24 13.73 5.72
C LEU A 151 -7.54 14.41 6.17
N ILE A 152 -7.49 15.73 6.36
CA ILE A 152 -8.63 16.56 6.78
C ILE A 152 -9.66 16.64 5.66
N GLY A 153 -10.94 16.57 6.02
CA GLY A 153 -12.06 16.69 5.08
C GLY A 153 -12.43 15.40 4.36
N ARG A 154 -11.85 14.27 4.74
CA ARG A 154 -12.16 12.93 4.17
C ARG A 154 -13.27 12.15 4.87
N GLY A 155 -13.92 12.76 5.86
CA GLY A 155 -15.01 12.11 6.63
C GLY A 155 -14.55 10.96 7.54
N LEU A 156 -13.25 10.85 7.84
CA LEU A 156 -12.70 9.79 8.69
C LEU A 156 -12.96 10.02 10.19
N PHE A 157 -13.21 11.26 10.59
CA PHE A 157 -13.53 11.64 11.96
C PHE A 157 -14.96 12.19 12.00
N PRO A 158 -15.81 11.73 12.94
CA PRO A 158 -17.12 12.32 13.14
C PRO A 158 -16.98 13.78 13.60
N ILE A 159 -17.99 14.60 13.26
CA ILE A 159 -18.14 15.98 13.73
C ILE A 159 -19.00 15.97 14.99
#